data_AF-Q633D8-F1
#
_entry.id   AF-Q633D8-F1
#
_cell.length_a   1.000
_cell.length_b   1.000
_cell.length_c   1.000
_cell.angle_alpha   90.00
_cell.angle_beta   90.00
_cell.angle_gamma   90.00
#
_symmetry.space_group_name_H-M   'P 1'
#
loop_
_entity.id
_entity.type
_entity.pdbx_description
1 polymer ?
#
loop_
_entity_poly.entity_id
_entity_poly.type
_entity_poly.pdbx_seq_one_letter_code
_entity_poly.pdbx_strand_id
1 'polypeptide(L)' 'MIIREGVEVTSITLDGYEFQIPEGFSEFLLREGDWQVGEEVEVIDREEILSKYDREVFVENGKLHTRMILKRK' A
#
# COMPACT_ATOMS: atom_id res chain seq x y z
N MET A 1 1.34 7.40 33.00
CA MET A 1 1.88 6.13 32.47
C MET A 1 1.40 6.01 31.04
N ILE A 2 2.30 6.18 30.06
CA ILE A 2 1.94 6.07 28.65
C ILE A 2 2.13 4.61 28.28
N ILE A 3 1.04 3.85 28.18
CA ILE A 3 1.08 2.52 27.58
C ILE A 3 1.23 2.78 26.07
N ARG A 4 2.37 2.39 25.49
CA ARG A 4 2.55 2.39 24.03
C ARG A 4 2.12 1.00 23.56
N GLU A 5 0.91 0.89 23.02
CA GLU A 5 0.49 -0.33 22.33
C GLU A 5 1.37 -0.49 21.08
N GLY A 6 2.13 -1.58 21.03
CA GLY A 6 2.92 -1.94 19.86
C GLY A 6 2.12 -2.89 18.97
N VAL A 7 2.21 -2.69 17.66
CA VAL A 7 1.67 -3.62 16.66
C VAL A 7 2.81 -4.55 16.27
N GLU A 8 2.56 -5.85 16.37
CA GLU A 8 3.44 -6.88 15.84
C GLU A 8 2.71 -7.57 14.68
N VAL A 9 3.25 -7.45 13.47
CA VAL A 9 2.73 -8.18 12.32
C VAL A 9 3.14 -9.64 12.46
N THR A 10 2.16 -10.54 12.45
CA THR A 10 2.36 -11.99 12.62
C THR A 10 2.11 -12.78 11.33
N SER A 11 1.40 -12.20 10.36
CA SER A 11 1.21 -12.75 9.02
C SER A 11 0.88 -11.64 8.03
N ILE A 12 1.25 -11.83 6.76
CA ILE A 12 0.86 -10.96 5.65
C ILE A 12 0.24 -11.85 4.58
N THR A 13 -0.98 -11.55 4.17
CA THR A 13 -1.60 -12.22 3.02
C THR A 13 -1.99 -11.21 1.95
N LEU A 14 -1.73 -11.56 0.69
CA LEU A 14 -2.13 -10.77 -0.48
C LEU A 14 -2.83 -11.72 -1.47
N ASP A 15 -4.09 -11.46 -1.79
CA ASP A 15 -4.93 -12.32 -2.65
C ASP A 15 -4.89 -13.81 -2.24
N GLY A 16 -4.88 -14.09 -0.94
CA GLY A 16 -4.86 -15.45 -0.39
C GLY A 16 -3.48 -16.13 -0.38
N TYR A 17 -2.43 -15.45 -0.83
CA TYR A 17 -1.04 -15.93 -0.71
C TYR A 17 -0.38 -15.35 0.53
N GLU A 18 0.28 -16.20 1.30
CA GLU A 18 1.02 -15.82 2.49
C GLU A 18 2.45 -15.39 2.14
N PHE A 19 2.88 -14.25 2.70
CA PHE A 19 4.19 -13.66 2.45
C PHE A 19 5.04 -13.67 3.72
N GLN A 20 6.36 -13.80 3.52
CA GLN A 20 7.31 -13.55 4.61
C GLN A 20 7.26 -12.08 5.01
N ILE A 21 7.26 -11.85 6.32
CA ILE A 21 7.21 -10.51 6.89
C ILE A 21 8.58 -9.87 6.71
N PRO A 22 8.68 -8.74 5.99
CA PRO A 22 9.96 -8.04 5.85
C PRO A 22 10.46 -7.56 7.22
N GLU A 23 11.77 -7.61 7.41
CA GLU A 23 12.40 -7.06 8.61
C GLU A 23 12.08 -5.56 8.74
N GLY A 24 11.64 -5.13 9.93
CA GLY A 24 11.29 -3.73 10.19
C GLY A 24 9.88 -3.31 9.73
N PHE A 25 9.06 -4.25 9.23
CA PHE A 25 7.73 -3.92 8.72
C PHE A 25 6.79 -3.44 9.84
N SER A 26 6.75 -4.12 10.98
CA SER A 26 5.98 -3.69 12.16
C SER A 26 6.32 -2.26 12.58
N GLU A 27 7.61 -1.92 12.59
CA GLU A 27 8.12 -0.60 12.95
C GLU A 27 7.77 0.47 11.90
N PHE A 28 7.76 0.10 10.62
CA PHE A 28 7.32 0.96 9.53
C PHE A 28 5.85 1.35 9.70
N LEU A 29 4.98 0.37 9.97
CA LEU A 29 3.54 0.59 10.13
C LEU A 29 3.21 1.42 11.38
N LEU A 30 3.97 1.23 12.45
CA LEU A 30 3.88 2.05 13.66
C LEU A 30 4.34 3.51 13.45
N ARG A 31 5.23 3.76 12.48
CA ARG A 31 5.76 5.10 12.19
C ARG A 31 4.84 5.92 11.31
N GLU A 32 4.23 5.31 10.31
CA GLU A 32 3.39 6.03 9.36
C GLU A 32 2.01 6.38 9.95
N GLY A 33 1.61 5.77 11.08
CA GLY A 33 0.28 6.02 11.67
C GLY A 33 -0.88 5.52 10.80
N ASP A 34 -0.57 4.80 9.72
CA ASP A 34 -1.48 4.30 8.69
C ASP A 34 -2.34 3.09 9.17
N TRP A 35 -2.20 2.68 10.43
CA TRP A 35 -2.89 1.49 10.97
C TRP A 35 -3.98 1.92 11.94
N GLN A 36 -5.20 2.06 11.42
CA GLN A 36 -6.40 2.17 12.24
C GLN A 36 -7.05 0.79 12.41
N VAL A 37 -7.08 0.30 13.65
CA VAL A 37 -7.74 -0.97 13.99
C VAL A 37 -9.24 -0.72 14.13
N GLY A 38 -10.06 -1.36 13.29
CA GLY A 38 -11.52 -1.36 13.40
C GLY A 38 -12.27 -0.47 12.40
N GLU A 39 -11.59 0.18 11.46
CA GLU A 39 -12.25 0.77 10.30
C GLU A 39 -12.65 -0.34 9.31
N GLU A 40 -13.84 -0.22 8.70
CA GLU A 40 -14.18 -1.06 7.54
C GLU A 40 -13.05 -0.92 6.53
N VAL A 41 -12.51 -2.04 6.06
CA VAL A 41 -11.60 -2.04 4.91
C VAL A 41 -12.38 -1.38 3.78
N GLU A 42 -12.09 -0.11 3.49
CA GLU A 42 -12.67 0.57 2.34
C GLU A 42 -12.33 -0.31 1.14
N VAL A 43 -13.37 -0.88 0.52
CA VAL A 43 -13.20 -1.62 -0.72
C VAL A 43 -12.76 -0.58 -1.74
N ILE A 44 -11.45 -0.54 -1.95
CA ILE A 44 -10.84 0.40 -2.87
C ILE A 44 -11.32 0.01 -4.27
N ASP A 45 -12.23 0.80 -4.86
CA ASP A 45 -12.59 0.68 -6.25
C ASP A 45 -11.39 1.10 -7.10
N ARG A 46 -10.57 0.10 -7.42
CA ARG A 46 -9.34 0.25 -8.18
C ARG A 46 -9.64 0.85 -9.55
N GLU A 47 -10.77 0.51 -10.18
CA GLU A 47 -11.14 1.08 -11.48
C GLU A 47 -11.45 2.57 -11.34
N GLU A 48 -12.21 2.97 -10.31
CA GLU A 48 -12.52 4.37 -10.04
C GLU A 48 -11.24 5.19 -9.80
N ILE A 49 -10.32 4.69 -8.97
CA ILE A 49 -9.06 5.37 -8.69
C ILE A 49 -8.19 5.46 -9.93
N LEU A 50 -8.01 4.35 -10.65
CA LEU A 50 -7.17 4.33 -11.85
C LEU A 50 -7.76 5.18 -12.98
N SER A 51 -9.09 5.35 -13.06
CA SER A 51 -9.75 6.20 -14.05
C SER A 51 -9.31 7.68 -13.99
N LYS A 52 -8.87 8.13 -12.81
CA LYS A 52 -8.39 9.49 -12.55
C LYS A 52 -7.00 9.76 -13.14
N TYR A 53 -6.32 8.74 -13.65
CA TYR A 53 -4.97 8.86 -14.19
C TYR A 53 -4.93 8.47 -15.67
N ASP A 54 -4.12 9.17 -16.45
CA ASP A 54 -3.62 8.70 -17.73
C ASP A 54 -2.43 7.78 -17.49
N ARG A 55 -2.36 6.69 -18.26
CA ARG A 55 -1.32 5.67 -18.12
C ARG A 55 -0.42 5.69 -19.36
N GLU A 56 0.86 5.86 -19.13
CA GLU A 56 1.90 5.74 -20.16
C GLU A 56 2.85 4.60 -19.79
N VAL A 57 3.05 3.65 -20.72
CA VAL A 57 4.01 2.55 -20.56
C VAL A 57 5.15 2.77 -21.55
N PHE A 58 6.37 2.88 -21.04
CA PHE A 58 7.54 3.16 -21.86
C PHE A 58 8.77 2.40 -21.36
N VAL A 59 9.76 2.25 -22.23
CA VAL A 59 11.05 1.62 -21.89
C VAL A 59 12.12 2.69 -21.84
N GLU A 60 12.84 2.75 -20.72
CA GLU A 60 13.94 3.68 -20.52
C GLU A 60 15.10 2.92 -19.86
N ASN A 61 16.29 3.02 -20.47
CA ASN A 61 17.50 2.29 -20.05
C ASN A 61 17.30 0.77 -19.94
N GLY A 62 16.53 0.18 -20.88
CA GLY A 62 16.22 -1.25 -20.91
C GLY A 62 15.26 -1.71 -19.81
N LYS A 63 14.70 -0.79 -19.02
CA LYS A 63 13.72 -1.09 -17.97
C LYS A 63 12.33 -0.63 -18.42
N LEU A 64 11.32 -1.44 -18.13
CA LEU A 64 9.92 -1.12 -18.37
C LEU A 64 9.40 -0.23 -17.24
N HIS A 65 8.85 0.92 -17.60
CA HIS A 65 8.26 1.88 -16.67
C HIS A 65 6.78 2.07 -16.97
N THR A 66 5.99 2.32 -15.92
CA THR A 66 4.61 2.79 -16.04
C THR A 66 4.51 4.13 -15.32
N ARG A 67 4.17 5.19 -16.04
CA ARG A 67 3.88 6.50 -15.49
C ARG A 67 2.38 6.70 -15.42
N MET A 68 1.91 7.14 -14.26
CA MET A 68 0.51 7.49 -14.01
C MET A 68 0.42 8.99 -13.82
N ILE A 69 -0.32 9.67 -14.71
CA ILE A 69 -0.45 11.13 -14.73
C ILE A 69 -1.86 11.47 -14.28
N LEU A 70 -2.00 12.21 -13.18
CA LEU A 70 -3.32 12.61 -12.69
C LEU A 70 -3.99 13.53 -13.73
N LYS A 71 -5.20 13.17 -14.19
CA LYS A 71 -6.03 14.01 -15.04
C LYS A 71 -6.45 15.23 -14.24
N ARG A 72 -5.93 16.42 -14.57
CA ARG A 72 -6.43 17.66 -13.98
C ARG A 72 -7.83 17.93 -14.54
N LYS A 73 -8.79 18.17 -13.64
CA LYS A 73 -10.11 18.70 -13.98
C LYS A 73 -10.02 20.07 -14.65
#